data_AF-A0A5C6UHF5-F1
#
_entry.id   AF-A0A5C6UHF5-F1
#
_cell.length_a   1.000
_cell.length_b   1.000
_cell.length_c   1.000
_cell.angle_alpha   90.00
_cell.angle_beta   90.00
_cell.angle_gamma   90.00
#
_symmetry.space_group_name_H-M   'P 1'
#
loop_
_entity.id
_entity.type
_entity.pdbx_description
1 polymer ?
#
loop_
_entity_poly.entity_id
_entity_poly.type
_entity_poly.pdbx_seq_one_letter_code
_entity_poly.pdbx_strand_id
1 'polypeptide(L)'
;MSSPPRRIFAGHRLRELRARLAVSQAAMAARIGISVSYLSQIENGDRPVTAPVLMTLAREFPADWGSIDAAADTTLLVATLEAMADTSVADHRLDEAELRRAVTHQPRLARRLVAMHAAYRRSQDQLRALDDRLDAGSSIGVLPWEDVRDWFHAAGNYVDAIDRRAEAIGEEVQGIAQFEARLADHGVAVNRSTAAAAPLRAYADGRLDLDGSQPRETTLFSLAHQLARIEFAPLVAEIVAGSDMASDTGRALLAAGLTNYAAGALVMPYTRFRDTARAMRHDIDRLRRSFGTSFEQTCHRLSTLQRPGALGIPFFFCRVDMAGNITKRHSATRLQFARFGGACPLWIVHEAVAIPDRILAQLVETPDGTRYVSMAKGLVKPSETYTRPARRYAVALGCEEANASEFIYADGLGGIATPIGTSCRICLRPDCDQRAFPPAASEIRVDPDRRGPVPYTVL
;
A
#
# COMPACT_ATOMS: atom_id res chain seq x y z
N MET A 1 41.88 -9.11 -9.94
CA MET A 1 41.67 -10.36 -9.18
C MET A 1 40.47 -11.06 -9.79
N SER A 2 40.65 -12.26 -10.36
CA SER A 2 39.57 -13.01 -11.01
C SER A 2 38.55 -13.46 -9.96
N SER A 3 37.26 -13.17 -10.15
CA SER A 3 36.18 -13.67 -9.29
C SER A 3 36.26 -15.19 -9.19
N PRO A 4 36.06 -15.79 -8.00
CA PRO A 4 36.08 -17.24 -7.85
C PRO A 4 35.03 -17.89 -8.76
N PRO A 5 35.30 -19.09 -9.31
CA PRO A 5 34.38 -19.77 -10.21
C PRO A 5 33.03 -20.02 -9.54
N ARG A 6 31.97 -19.50 -10.16
CA ARG A 6 30.58 -19.56 -9.68
C ARG A 6 30.13 -21.02 -9.54
N ARG A 7 29.67 -21.40 -8.35
CA ARG A 7 29.14 -22.74 -8.06
C ARG A 7 27.63 -22.75 -8.35
N ILE A 8 27.17 -23.66 -9.20
CA ILE A 8 25.77 -23.76 -9.63
C ILE A 8 25.13 -24.97 -8.94
N PHE A 9 24.17 -24.75 -8.03
CA PHE A 9 23.46 -25.84 -7.34
C PHE A 9 22.09 -26.12 -7.99
N ALA A 10 22.12 -26.64 -9.22
CA ALA A 10 20.92 -26.90 -10.03
C ALA A 10 20.46 -28.38 -10.02
N GLY A 11 20.82 -29.15 -8.99
CA GLY A 11 20.53 -30.58 -8.87
C GLY A 11 19.04 -30.95 -8.97
N HIS A 12 18.16 -30.08 -8.46
CA HIS A 12 16.72 -30.30 -8.53
C HIS A 12 16.19 -30.31 -9.98
N ARG A 13 16.69 -29.43 -10.85
CA ARG A 13 16.31 -29.39 -12.28
C ARG A 13 16.73 -30.68 -12.98
N LEU A 14 17.86 -31.25 -12.58
CA LEU A 14 18.36 -32.51 -13.11
C LEU A 14 17.48 -33.69 -12.71
N ARG A 15 17.01 -33.70 -11.45
CA ARG A 15 16.05 -34.67 -10.94
C ARG A 15 14.69 -34.56 -11.63
N GLU A 16 14.19 -33.33 -11.85
CA GLU A 16 12.93 -33.08 -12.57
C GLU A 16 13.01 -33.49 -14.04
N LEU A 17 14.11 -33.17 -14.72
CA LEU A 17 14.39 -33.65 -16.07
C LEU A 17 14.41 -35.17 -16.12
N ARG A 18 15.11 -35.82 -15.18
CA ARG A 18 15.15 -37.28 -15.09
C ARG A 18 13.76 -37.90 -14.87
N ALA A 19 12.96 -37.30 -13.99
CA ALA A 19 11.59 -37.76 -13.72
C ALA A 19 10.69 -37.62 -14.95
N ARG A 20 10.78 -36.49 -15.67
CA ARG A 20 10.02 -36.24 -16.91
C ARG A 20 10.43 -37.17 -18.05
N LEU A 21 11.71 -37.53 -18.13
CA LEU A 21 12.22 -38.51 -19.10
C LEU A 21 11.95 -39.97 -18.69
N ALA A 22 11.41 -40.21 -17.48
CA ALA A 22 11.16 -41.52 -16.92
C ALA A 22 12.39 -42.46 -16.91
N VAL A 23 13.59 -41.90 -16.72
CA VAL A 23 14.85 -42.68 -16.71
C VAL A 23 15.40 -42.87 -15.29
N SER A 24 16.08 -43.99 -15.06
CA SER A 24 16.76 -44.26 -13.79
C SER A 24 17.96 -43.34 -13.58
N GLN A 25 18.43 -43.17 -12.33
CA GLN A 25 19.66 -42.42 -12.06
C GLN A 25 20.87 -43.04 -12.78
N ALA A 26 20.93 -44.37 -12.88
CA ALA A 26 22.00 -45.05 -13.60
C ALA A 26 22.00 -44.71 -15.10
N ALA A 27 20.83 -44.71 -15.74
CA ALA A 27 20.70 -44.35 -17.15
C ALA A 27 21.02 -42.87 -17.40
N MET A 28 20.58 -41.97 -16.50
CA MET A 28 20.88 -40.54 -16.61
C MET A 28 22.38 -40.25 -16.41
N ALA A 29 23.01 -40.92 -15.44
CA ALA A 29 24.44 -40.76 -15.16
C ALA A 29 25.30 -41.23 -16.35
N ALA A 30 24.95 -42.37 -16.95
CA ALA A 30 25.59 -42.86 -18.17
C ALA A 30 25.43 -41.88 -19.33
N ARG A 31 24.23 -41.33 -19.52
CA ARG A 31 23.91 -40.40 -20.62
C ARG A 31 24.68 -39.09 -20.54
N ILE A 32 24.95 -38.57 -19.34
CA ILE A 32 25.71 -37.34 -19.16
C ILE A 32 27.18 -37.56 -18.78
N GLY A 33 27.65 -38.81 -18.83
CA GLY A 33 29.05 -39.18 -18.68
C GLY A 33 29.61 -39.04 -17.26
N ILE A 34 28.81 -39.29 -16.22
CA ILE A 34 29.25 -39.23 -14.82
C ILE A 34 28.89 -40.50 -14.03
N SER A 35 29.45 -40.66 -12.83
CA SER A 35 29.09 -41.77 -11.95
C SER A 35 27.71 -41.57 -11.29
N VAL A 36 27.02 -42.68 -11.00
CA VAL A 36 25.70 -42.66 -10.35
C VAL A 36 25.75 -41.98 -8.98
N SER A 37 26.82 -42.23 -8.21
CA SER A 37 27.05 -41.57 -6.91
C SER A 37 27.22 -40.05 -7.06
N TYR A 38 27.97 -39.61 -8.08
CA TYR A 38 28.16 -38.18 -8.34
C TYR A 38 26.87 -37.51 -8.82
N LEU A 39 26.07 -38.17 -9.66
CA LEU A 39 24.73 -37.71 -10.04
C LEU A 39 23.83 -37.55 -8.81
N SER A 40 23.83 -38.53 -7.90
CA SER A 40 23.02 -38.50 -6.67
C SER A 40 23.39 -37.31 -5.78
N GLN A 41 24.70 -37.07 -5.57
CA GLN A 41 25.20 -35.91 -4.81
C GLN A 41 24.82 -34.58 -5.46
N ILE A 42 24.85 -34.50 -6.80
CA ILE A 42 24.38 -33.31 -7.52
C ILE A 42 22.88 -33.14 -7.32
N GLU A 43 22.07 -34.18 -7.55
CA GLU A 43 20.60 -34.11 -7.41
C GLU A 43 20.14 -33.73 -6.00
N ASN A 44 20.87 -34.17 -4.96
CA ASN A 44 20.61 -33.85 -3.56
C ASN A 44 21.13 -32.46 -3.13
N GLY A 45 21.93 -31.79 -3.97
CA GLY A 45 22.50 -30.48 -3.66
C GLY A 45 23.78 -30.53 -2.82
N ASP A 46 24.34 -31.72 -2.57
CA ASP A 46 25.60 -31.92 -1.85
C ASP A 46 26.81 -31.45 -2.68
N ARG A 47 26.68 -31.47 -4.01
CA ARG A 47 27.71 -30.97 -4.93
C ARG A 47 27.12 -30.01 -5.97
N PRO A 48 27.86 -28.94 -6.33
CA PRO A 48 27.46 -28.08 -7.43
C PRO A 48 27.62 -28.80 -8.77
N VAL A 49 26.78 -28.43 -9.72
CA VAL A 49 26.93 -28.75 -11.14
C VAL A 49 28.20 -28.05 -11.65
N THR A 50 29.23 -28.84 -11.92
CA THR A 50 30.50 -28.35 -12.48
C THR A 50 30.34 -27.94 -13.94
N ALA A 51 31.19 -27.02 -14.42
CA ALA A 51 31.15 -26.54 -15.80
C ALA A 51 31.13 -27.67 -16.87
N PRO A 52 31.92 -28.76 -16.75
CA PRO A 52 31.85 -29.87 -17.71
C PRO A 52 30.47 -30.56 -17.73
N VAL A 53 29.86 -30.78 -16.57
CA VAL A 53 28.51 -31.38 -16.46
C VAL A 53 27.46 -30.44 -17.04
N LEU A 54 27.58 -29.14 -16.78
CA LEU A 54 26.66 -28.15 -17.34
C LEU A 54 26.74 -28.11 -18.87
N MET A 55 27.94 -28.15 -19.44
CA MET A 55 28.14 -28.18 -20.91
C MET A 55 27.54 -29.46 -21.52
N THR A 56 27.66 -30.60 -20.85
CA THR A 56 27.01 -31.84 -21.29
C THR A 56 25.50 -31.74 -21.22
N LEU A 57 24.95 -31.19 -20.13
CA LEU A 57 23.50 -30.98 -19.96
C LEU A 57 22.92 -30.00 -20.97
N ALA A 58 23.61 -28.88 -21.25
CA ALA A 58 23.19 -27.90 -22.25
C ALA A 58 23.21 -28.47 -23.68
N ARG A 59 24.12 -29.41 -23.96
CA ARG A 59 24.20 -30.10 -25.26
C ARG A 59 23.11 -31.15 -25.44
N GLU A 60 22.90 -31.98 -24.42
CA GLU A 60 21.92 -33.07 -24.45
C GLU A 60 20.47 -32.56 -24.29
N PHE A 61 20.29 -31.47 -23.53
CA PHE A 61 18.98 -30.94 -23.13
C PHE A 61 18.93 -29.41 -23.27
N PRO A 62 19.10 -28.86 -24.49
CA PRO A 62 19.22 -27.42 -24.73
C PRO A 62 17.99 -26.62 -24.30
N ALA A 63 16.78 -27.18 -24.41
CA ALA A 63 15.54 -26.53 -23.97
C ALA A 63 15.44 -26.37 -22.43
N ASP A 64 16.12 -27.23 -21.68
CA ASP A 64 16.03 -27.29 -20.22
C ASP A 64 17.23 -26.63 -19.51
N TRP A 65 18.37 -26.57 -20.21
CA TRP A 65 19.65 -26.12 -19.66
C TRP A 65 20.32 -25.00 -20.46
N GLY A 66 19.68 -24.51 -21.54
CA GLY A 66 20.18 -23.40 -22.37
C GLY A 66 20.15 -22.02 -21.70
N SER A 67 19.31 -21.84 -20.67
CA SER A 67 19.25 -20.63 -19.84
C SER A 67 19.09 -21.01 -18.36
N ILE A 68 20.22 -21.24 -17.68
CA ILE A 68 20.21 -21.17 -16.21
C ILE A 68 20.10 -19.69 -15.86
N ASP A 69 18.86 -19.26 -15.65
CA ASP A 69 18.52 -17.86 -15.46
C ASP A 69 18.84 -17.41 -14.03
N ALA A 70 19.86 -16.56 -13.88
CA ALA A 70 20.25 -15.97 -12.60
C ALA A 70 19.15 -15.07 -12.01
N ALA A 71 18.21 -14.61 -12.84
CA ALA A 71 17.08 -13.80 -12.41
C ALA A 71 16.13 -14.58 -11.49
N ALA A 72 15.91 -15.88 -11.73
CA ALA A 72 14.97 -16.69 -10.97
C ALA A 72 15.42 -16.93 -9.51
N ASP A 73 16.71 -17.19 -9.29
CA ASP A 73 17.28 -17.35 -7.94
C ASP A 73 17.26 -16.02 -7.17
N THR A 74 17.47 -14.91 -7.88
CA THR A 74 17.41 -13.56 -7.31
C THR A 74 15.98 -13.23 -6.87
N THR A 75 14.97 -13.50 -7.69
CA THR A 75 13.56 -13.29 -7.35
C THR A 75 13.12 -14.14 -6.16
N LEU A 76 13.52 -15.42 -6.11
CA LEU A 76 13.21 -16.30 -4.98
C LEU A 76 13.91 -15.83 -3.70
N LEU A 77 15.15 -15.36 -3.79
CA LEU A 77 15.87 -14.79 -2.66
C LEU A 77 15.15 -13.56 -2.11
N VAL A 78 14.75 -12.62 -2.97
CA VAL A 78 14.00 -11.42 -2.57
C VAL A 78 12.69 -11.80 -1.88
N ALA A 79 11.90 -12.71 -2.47
CA ALA A 79 10.65 -13.17 -1.86
C ALA A 79 10.88 -13.90 -0.51
N THR A 80 11.98 -14.63 -0.38
CA THR A 80 12.34 -15.31 0.88
C THR A 80 12.78 -14.31 1.94
N LEU A 81 13.57 -13.31 1.57
CA LEU A 81 13.96 -12.20 2.45
C LEU A 81 12.73 -11.43 2.95
N GLU A 82 11.76 -11.18 2.07
CA GLU A 82 10.51 -10.52 2.44
C GLU A 82 9.71 -11.35 3.45
N ALA A 83 9.51 -12.66 3.18
CA ALA A 83 8.80 -13.56 4.08
C ALA A 83 9.48 -13.70 5.46
N MET A 84 10.81 -13.65 5.50
CA MET A 84 11.61 -13.74 6.74
C MET A 84 11.79 -12.40 7.45
N ALA A 85 11.41 -11.30 6.83
CA ALA A 85 11.39 -9.99 7.45
C ALA A 85 10.06 -9.70 8.20
N ASP A 86 9.10 -10.62 8.19
CA ASP A 86 7.84 -10.47 8.94
C ASP A 86 8.07 -10.72 10.43
N THR A 87 7.85 -9.68 11.24
CA THR A 87 8.06 -9.66 12.69
C THR A 87 6.89 -10.25 13.48
N SER A 88 5.77 -10.58 12.83
CA SER A 88 4.63 -11.25 13.47
C SER A 88 4.91 -12.73 13.79
N VAL A 89 5.95 -13.32 13.20
CA VAL A 89 6.39 -14.70 13.47
C VAL A 89 7.49 -14.66 14.53
N ALA A 90 7.18 -15.08 15.75
CA ALA A 90 8.10 -15.08 16.88
C ALA A 90 9.11 -16.24 16.81
N ASP A 91 10.21 -16.05 16.08
CA ASP A 91 11.36 -16.97 16.04
C ASP A 91 12.66 -16.21 15.71
N HIS A 92 13.81 -16.89 15.77
CA HIS A 92 15.10 -16.33 15.41
C HIS A 92 15.13 -15.90 13.93
N ARG A 93 15.78 -14.77 13.67
CA ARG A 93 15.97 -14.25 12.32
C ARG A 93 17.25 -14.80 11.73
N LEU A 94 17.16 -15.33 10.51
CA LEU A 94 18.31 -15.72 9.71
C LEU A 94 18.97 -14.49 9.08
N ASP A 95 20.29 -14.48 9.03
CA ASP A 95 21.03 -13.44 8.32
C ASP A 95 20.91 -13.60 6.78
N GLU A 96 21.27 -12.56 6.03
CA GLU A 96 21.15 -12.61 4.56
C GLU A 96 22.04 -13.72 3.95
N ALA A 97 23.19 -14.02 4.55
CA ALA A 97 24.09 -15.05 4.06
C ALA A 97 23.51 -16.46 4.27
N GLU A 98 22.82 -16.70 5.39
CA GLU A 98 22.06 -17.89 5.72
C GLU A 98 20.89 -18.09 4.75
N LEU A 99 20.14 -17.02 4.48
CA LEU A 99 19.03 -17.05 3.52
C LEU A 99 19.51 -17.31 2.09
N ARG A 100 20.62 -16.67 1.67
CA ARG A 100 21.26 -16.99 0.37
C ARG A 100 21.68 -18.45 0.28
N ARG A 101 22.27 -19.00 1.34
CA ARG A 101 22.62 -20.44 1.41
C ARG A 101 21.37 -21.30 1.33
N ALA A 102 20.31 -20.98 2.09
CA ALA A 102 19.06 -21.72 2.09
C ALA A 102 18.36 -21.71 0.71
N VAL A 103 18.32 -20.56 0.03
CA VAL A 103 17.74 -20.45 -1.31
C VAL A 103 18.58 -21.22 -2.34
N THR A 104 19.91 -21.15 -2.24
CA THR A 104 20.83 -21.84 -3.15
C THR A 104 20.80 -23.36 -2.98
N HIS A 105 20.81 -23.84 -1.74
CA HIS A 105 20.89 -25.28 -1.43
C HIS A 105 19.52 -25.95 -1.30
N GLN A 106 18.48 -25.22 -0.89
CA GLN A 106 17.14 -25.74 -0.60
C GLN A 106 16.01 -24.88 -1.22
N PRO A 107 15.99 -24.64 -2.55
CA PRO A 107 15.04 -23.74 -3.18
C PRO A 107 13.57 -24.18 -3.05
N ARG A 108 13.28 -25.48 -2.92
CA ARG A 108 11.90 -25.99 -2.73
C ARG A 108 11.36 -25.63 -1.35
N LEU A 109 12.20 -25.68 -0.33
CA LEU A 109 11.84 -25.27 1.02
C LEU A 109 11.58 -23.76 1.05
N ALA A 110 12.46 -22.96 0.43
CA ALA A 110 12.27 -21.53 0.28
C ALA A 110 10.94 -21.18 -0.44
N ARG A 111 10.63 -21.84 -1.57
CA ARG A 111 9.34 -21.66 -2.27
C ARG A 111 8.14 -22.03 -1.39
N ARG A 112 8.22 -23.14 -0.64
CA ARG A 112 7.13 -23.57 0.25
C ARG A 112 6.92 -22.58 1.39
N LEU A 113 8.00 -22.05 1.95
CA LEU A 113 7.98 -21.02 2.99
C LEU A 113 7.33 -19.73 2.49
N VAL A 114 7.73 -19.24 1.32
CA VAL A 114 7.10 -18.07 0.67
C VAL A 114 5.60 -18.32 0.43
N ALA A 115 5.22 -19.50 -0.06
CA ALA A 115 3.82 -19.85 -0.27
C ALA A 115 3.02 -19.94 1.05
N MET A 116 3.63 -20.46 2.11
CA MET A 116 3.03 -20.54 3.45
C MET A 116 2.85 -19.15 4.06
N HIS A 117 3.87 -18.29 3.95
CA HIS A 117 3.79 -16.90 4.37
C HIS A 117 2.69 -16.14 3.61
N ALA A 118 2.59 -16.33 2.29
CA ALA A 118 1.50 -15.76 1.51
C ALA A 118 0.12 -16.29 1.95
N ALA A 119 0.00 -17.56 2.33
CA ALA A 119 -1.23 -18.12 2.89
C ALA A 119 -1.57 -17.55 4.27
N TYR A 120 -0.56 -17.39 5.13
CA TYR A 120 -0.70 -16.73 6.43
C TYR A 120 -1.19 -15.29 6.29
N ARG A 121 -0.58 -14.50 5.40
CA ARG A 121 -1.02 -13.15 5.05
C ARG A 121 -2.48 -13.12 4.60
N ARG A 122 -2.88 -14.00 3.68
CA ARG A 122 -4.28 -14.13 3.26
C ARG A 122 -5.22 -14.46 4.42
N SER A 123 -4.81 -15.32 5.35
CA SER A 123 -5.62 -15.65 6.53
C SER A 123 -5.77 -14.48 7.50
N GLN A 124 -4.70 -13.70 7.72
CA GLN A 124 -4.75 -12.46 8.49
C GLN A 124 -5.68 -11.43 7.84
N ASP A 125 -5.61 -11.28 6.51
CA ASP A 125 -6.50 -10.40 5.77
C ASP A 125 -7.96 -10.87 5.83
N GLN A 126 -8.21 -12.19 5.82
CA GLN A 126 -9.54 -12.77 6.04
C GLN A 126 -10.09 -12.50 7.45
N LEU A 127 -9.25 -12.59 8.48
CA LEU A 127 -9.65 -12.26 9.86
C LEU A 127 -10.01 -10.77 9.99
N ARG A 128 -9.23 -9.88 9.37
CA ARG A 128 -9.55 -8.45 9.28
C ARG A 128 -10.86 -8.23 8.53
N ALA A 129 -11.07 -8.91 7.40
CA ALA A 129 -12.32 -8.84 6.64
C ALA A 129 -13.52 -9.42 7.41
N LEU A 130 -13.31 -10.36 8.33
CA LEU A 130 -14.35 -10.88 9.20
C LEU A 130 -14.70 -9.89 10.33
N ASP A 131 -13.71 -9.26 10.95
CA ASP A 131 -13.91 -8.14 11.90
C ASP A 131 -14.74 -7.03 11.25
N ASP A 132 -14.37 -6.70 10.01
CA ASP A 132 -15.09 -5.76 9.16
C ASP A 132 -16.55 -6.17 8.90
N ARG A 133 -16.86 -7.47 8.75
CA ARG A 133 -18.23 -7.95 8.51
C ARG A 133 -19.07 -8.04 9.77
N LEU A 134 -18.46 -8.35 10.91
CA LEU A 134 -19.15 -8.45 12.20
C LEU A 134 -19.71 -7.09 12.64
N ASP A 135 -18.98 -6.01 12.34
CA ASP A 135 -19.43 -4.63 12.64
C ASP A 135 -20.45 -4.09 11.61
N ALA A 136 -20.48 -4.60 10.39
CA ALA A 136 -21.45 -4.18 9.36
C ALA A 136 -22.87 -4.77 9.56
N GLY A 137 -23.05 -5.70 10.50
CA GLY A 137 -24.26 -6.52 10.61
C GLY A 137 -24.25 -7.64 9.55
N SER A 138 -24.60 -8.86 9.95
CA SER A 138 -24.45 -10.06 9.11
C SER A 138 -25.20 -9.95 7.77
N SER A 139 -24.58 -10.52 6.72
CA SER A 139 -25.15 -10.88 5.40
C SER A 139 -25.17 -9.87 4.24
N ILE A 140 -24.54 -8.70 4.35
CA ILE A 140 -24.41 -7.83 3.16
C ILE A 140 -23.14 -8.23 2.38
N GLY A 141 -23.29 -8.55 1.10
CA GLY A 141 -22.16 -8.80 0.19
C GLY A 141 -21.17 -7.62 0.16
N VAL A 142 -20.01 -7.79 -0.47
CA VAL A 142 -19.01 -6.71 -0.56
C VAL A 142 -19.67 -5.47 -1.17
N LEU A 143 -19.65 -4.36 -0.43
CA LEU A 143 -20.34 -3.13 -0.83
C LEU A 143 -19.53 -2.46 -1.95
N PRO A 144 -20.19 -1.82 -2.95
CA PRO A 144 -19.49 -1.29 -4.13
C PRO A 144 -18.31 -0.35 -3.83
N TRP A 145 -18.36 0.44 -2.76
CA TRP A 145 -17.26 1.34 -2.39
C TRP A 145 -16.06 0.64 -1.78
N GLU A 146 -16.21 -0.59 -1.28
CA GLU A 146 -15.10 -1.39 -0.78
C GLU A 146 -14.42 -2.20 -1.87
N ASP A 147 -15.17 -2.69 -2.87
CA ASP A 147 -14.58 -3.24 -4.10
C ASP A 147 -13.59 -2.24 -4.72
N VAL A 148 -14.01 -0.98 -4.86
CA VAL A 148 -13.18 0.10 -5.40
C VAL A 148 -11.94 0.36 -4.53
N ARG A 149 -12.11 0.36 -3.21
CA ARG A 149 -11.00 0.56 -2.28
C ARG A 149 -9.98 -0.57 -2.39
N ASP A 150 -10.45 -1.82 -2.45
CA ASP A 150 -9.61 -3.00 -2.52
C ASP A 150 -8.89 -3.06 -3.88
N TRP A 151 -9.53 -2.58 -4.95
CA TRP A 151 -8.89 -2.36 -6.25
C TRP A 151 -7.72 -1.37 -6.15
N PHE A 152 -7.92 -0.19 -5.54
CA PHE A 152 -6.82 0.79 -5.35
C PHE A 152 -5.70 0.23 -4.48
N HIS A 153 -6.04 -0.61 -3.50
CA HIS A 153 -5.05 -1.28 -2.67
C HIS A 153 -4.23 -2.30 -3.46
N ALA A 154 -4.89 -3.15 -4.26
CA ALA A 154 -4.23 -4.12 -5.13
C ALA A 154 -3.33 -3.44 -6.17
N ALA A 155 -3.70 -2.24 -6.63
CA ALA A 155 -2.88 -1.40 -7.50
C ALA A 155 -1.71 -0.69 -6.78
N GLY A 156 -1.45 -0.97 -5.49
CA GLY A 156 -0.40 -0.28 -4.72
C GLY A 156 -0.66 1.21 -4.54
N ASN A 157 -1.92 1.63 -4.64
CA ASN A 157 -2.37 3.03 -4.65
C ASN A 157 -1.68 3.91 -5.71
N TYR A 158 -1.22 3.32 -6.81
CA TYR A 158 -0.57 4.00 -7.92
C TYR A 158 -1.06 3.46 -9.27
N VAL A 159 -1.47 4.35 -10.17
CA VAL A 159 -2.01 3.98 -11.49
C VAL A 159 -1.14 4.57 -12.58
N ASP A 160 -0.13 3.79 -13.02
CA ASP A 160 0.98 4.27 -13.85
C ASP A 160 0.53 5.00 -15.13
N ALA A 161 -0.41 4.40 -15.87
CA ALA A 161 -0.88 4.97 -17.13
C ALA A 161 -1.55 6.34 -16.95
N ILE A 162 -2.37 6.49 -15.89
CA ILE A 162 -3.00 7.77 -15.56
C ILE A 162 -1.94 8.76 -15.09
N ASP A 163 -1.05 8.34 -14.20
CA ASP A 163 -0.10 9.22 -13.56
C ASP A 163 0.92 9.81 -14.55
N ARG A 164 1.46 9.00 -15.47
CA ARG A 164 2.36 9.48 -16.53
C ARG A 164 1.68 10.46 -17.48
N ARG A 165 0.44 10.18 -17.88
CA ARG A 165 -0.31 11.07 -18.76
C ARG A 165 -0.65 12.38 -18.05
N ALA A 166 -1.02 12.31 -16.77
CA ALA A 166 -1.28 13.48 -15.95
C ALA A 166 -0.03 14.32 -15.71
N GLU A 167 1.14 13.70 -15.55
CA GLU A 167 2.40 14.42 -15.46
C GLU A 167 2.71 15.19 -16.74
N ALA A 168 2.57 14.57 -17.92
CA ALA A 168 2.82 15.25 -19.19
C ALA A 168 1.92 16.50 -19.36
N ILE A 169 0.63 16.38 -19.07
CA ILE A 169 -0.32 17.51 -19.15
C ILE A 169 -0.08 18.54 -18.04
N GLY A 170 0.19 18.08 -16.82
CA GLY A 170 0.35 18.93 -15.64
C GLY A 170 1.66 19.72 -15.61
N GLU A 171 2.66 19.37 -16.43
CA GLU A 171 3.83 20.23 -16.67
C GLU A 171 3.52 21.38 -17.65
N GLU A 172 2.52 21.24 -18.51
CA GLU A 172 2.07 22.28 -19.45
C GLU A 172 0.98 23.19 -18.85
N VAL A 173 0.09 22.61 -18.03
CA VAL A 173 -1.11 23.26 -17.52
C VAL A 173 -1.05 23.35 -15.99
N GLN A 174 -0.77 24.56 -15.48
CA GLN A 174 -0.61 24.85 -14.07
C GLN A 174 -1.44 26.05 -13.60
N GLY A 175 -2.11 25.86 -12.47
CA GLY A 175 -2.92 26.90 -11.86
C GLY A 175 -4.20 27.20 -12.64
N ILE A 176 -5.08 27.98 -12.00
CA ILE A 176 -6.47 28.15 -12.43
C ILE A 176 -6.59 28.66 -13.87
N ALA A 177 -5.85 29.70 -14.25
CA ALA A 177 -5.99 30.32 -15.56
C ALA A 177 -5.66 29.38 -16.72
N GLN A 178 -4.62 28.55 -16.57
CA GLN A 178 -4.22 27.59 -17.61
C GLN A 178 -5.22 26.43 -17.69
N PHE A 179 -5.74 25.94 -16.57
CA PHE A 179 -6.81 24.95 -16.58
C PHE A 179 -8.09 25.49 -17.24
N GLU A 180 -8.45 26.74 -17.00
CA GLU A 180 -9.61 27.38 -17.65
C GLU A 180 -9.40 27.53 -19.16
N ALA A 181 -8.21 27.96 -19.60
CA ALA A 181 -7.88 28.05 -21.02
C ALA A 181 -7.96 26.67 -21.69
N ARG A 182 -7.37 25.64 -21.08
CA ARG A 182 -7.41 24.27 -21.61
C ARG A 182 -8.83 23.71 -21.66
N LEU A 183 -9.67 24.02 -20.68
CA LEU A 183 -11.08 23.66 -20.71
C LEU A 183 -11.84 24.39 -21.82
N ALA A 184 -11.52 25.67 -22.08
CA ALA A 184 -12.10 26.43 -23.17
C ALA A 184 -11.74 25.83 -24.55
N ASP A 185 -10.53 25.29 -24.73
CA ASP A 185 -10.14 24.55 -25.95
C ASP A 185 -11.01 23.31 -26.19
N HIS A 186 -11.54 22.71 -25.11
CA HIS A 186 -12.52 21.62 -25.15
C HIS A 186 -13.98 22.10 -25.24
N GLY A 187 -14.20 23.40 -25.50
CA GLY A 187 -15.53 24.00 -25.57
C GLY A 187 -16.23 24.13 -24.21
N VAL A 188 -15.49 24.11 -23.10
CA VAL A 188 -16.05 24.22 -21.75
C VAL A 188 -15.94 25.66 -21.23
N ALA A 189 -17.09 26.29 -21.00
CA ALA A 189 -17.19 27.60 -20.36
C ALA A 189 -17.26 27.45 -18.83
N VAL A 190 -16.33 28.07 -18.11
CA VAL A 190 -16.31 28.06 -16.64
C VAL A 190 -17.06 29.27 -16.09
N ASN A 191 -18.03 29.02 -15.22
CA ASN A 191 -18.81 30.05 -14.54
C ASN A 191 -18.66 29.93 -13.02
N ARG A 192 -18.59 31.07 -12.33
CA ARG A 192 -18.50 31.14 -10.87
C ARG A 192 -19.75 31.84 -10.33
N SER A 193 -20.57 31.10 -9.59
CA SER A 193 -21.79 31.59 -8.98
C SER A 193 -21.54 32.00 -7.53
N THR A 194 -22.07 33.14 -7.11
CA THR A 194 -22.10 33.56 -5.70
C THR A 194 -23.45 33.29 -5.04
N ALA A 195 -24.31 32.48 -5.67
CA ALA A 195 -25.60 32.12 -5.09
C ALA A 195 -25.42 31.26 -3.84
N ALA A 196 -26.29 31.46 -2.84
CA ALA A 196 -26.20 30.80 -1.53
C ALA A 196 -26.34 29.25 -1.55
N ALA A 197 -26.72 28.66 -2.68
CA ALA A 197 -26.81 27.21 -2.89
C ALA A 197 -26.10 26.79 -4.19
N ALA A 198 -25.02 27.51 -4.56
CA ALA A 198 -24.24 27.15 -5.74
C ALA A 198 -23.63 25.75 -5.57
N PRO A 199 -23.63 24.91 -6.61
CA PRO A 199 -23.01 23.59 -6.52
C PRO A 199 -21.50 23.74 -6.37
N LEU A 200 -20.87 22.88 -5.57
CA LEU A 200 -19.39 22.77 -5.53
C LEU A 200 -18.82 22.61 -6.95
N ARG A 201 -19.52 21.80 -7.76
CA ARG A 201 -19.28 21.65 -9.19
C ARG A 201 -20.52 21.06 -9.87
N ALA A 202 -20.99 21.69 -10.93
CA ALA A 202 -21.98 21.13 -11.85
C ALA A 202 -21.50 21.30 -13.30
N TYR A 203 -21.62 20.26 -14.10
CA TYR A 203 -21.26 20.29 -15.52
C TYR A 203 -22.44 19.81 -16.37
N ALA A 204 -22.89 20.66 -17.28
CA ALA A 204 -23.95 20.37 -18.25
C ALA A 204 -23.71 21.19 -19.52
N ASP A 205 -23.92 20.59 -20.69
CA ASP A 205 -23.95 21.27 -22.00
C ASP A 205 -22.76 22.21 -22.26
N GLY A 206 -21.53 21.75 -21.95
CA GLY A 206 -20.31 22.55 -22.15
C GLY A 206 -20.15 23.69 -21.13
N ARG A 207 -20.95 23.75 -20.07
CA ARG A 207 -20.83 24.72 -18.99
C ARG A 207 -20.43 24.05 -17.68
N LEU A 208 -19.38 24.57 -17.04
CA LEU A 208 -18.93 24.19 -15.71
C LEU A 208 -19.27 25.29 -14.71
N ASP A 209 -20.31 25.07 -13.90
CA ASP A 209 -20.71 25.96 -12.82
C ASP A 209 -20.00 25.56 -11.52
N LEU A 210 -19.33 26.52 -10.90
CA LEU A 210 -18.64 26.39 -9.62
C LEU A 210 -19.20 27.41 -8.62
N ASP A 211 -19.29 27.04 -7.35
CA ASP A 211 -19.44 28.01 -6.27
C ASP A 211 -18.19 28.92 -6.19
N GLY A 212 -18.40 30.23 -6.35
CA GLY A 212 -17.36 31.26 -6.34
C GLY A 212 -16.82 31.60 -4.96
N SER A 213 -17.46 31.11 -3.89
CA SER A 213 -17.00 31.28 -2.51
C SER A 213 -16.03 30.17 -2.04
N GLN A 214 -15.83 29.14 -2.87
CA GLN A 214 -14.96 28.02 -2.54
C GLN A 214 -13.48 28.45 -2.40
N PRO A 215 -12.71 27.78 -1.51
CA PRO A 215 -11.27 27.99 -1.45
C PRO A 215 -10.57 27.73 -2.79
N ARG A 216 -9.48 28.47 -3.05
CA ARG A 216 -8.75 28.43 -4.33
C ARG A 216 -8.31 27.01 -4.71
N GLU A 217 -7.85 26.23 -3.75
CA GLU A 217 -7.44 24.84 -3.92
C GLU A 217 -8.62 23.91 -4.32
N THR A 218 -9.84 24.25 -3.91
CA THR A 218 -11.05 23.53 -4.29
C THR A 218 -11.45 23.89 -5.72
N THR A 219 -11.39 25.17 -6.09
CA THR A 219 -11.59 25.62 -7.47
C THR A 219 -10.60 24.95 -8.42
N LEU A 220 -9.30 24.99 -8.08
CA LEU A 220 -8.25 24.37 -8.88
C LEU A 220 -8.52 22.87 -9.11
N PHE A 221 -8.88 22.15 -8.06
CA PHE A 221 -9.17 20.72 -8.16
C PHE A 221 -10.46 20.44 -8.95
N SER A 222 -11.48 21.27 -8.84
CA SER A 222 -12.71 21.15 -9.64
C SER A 222 -12.44 21.31 -11.14
N LEU A 223 -11.57 22.26 -11.51
CA LEU A 223 -11.12 22.45 -12.90
C LEU A 223 -10.29 21.27 -13.39
N ALA A 224 -9.28 20.85 -12.62
CA ALA A 224 -8.44 19.71 -12.95
C ALA A 224 -9.25 18.41 -13.06
N HIS A 225 -10.26 18.22 -12.22
CA HIS A 225 -11.17 17.09 -12.32
C HIS A 225 -12.02 17.16 -13.58
N GLN A 226 -12.56 18.32 -13.94
CA GLN A 226 -13.34 18.42 -15.18
C GLN A 226 -12.47 18.16 -16.41
N LEU A 227 -11.22 18.65 -16.42
CA LEU A 227 -10.27 18.32 -17.47
C LEU A 227 -9.97 16.82 -17.50
N ALA A 228 -9.75 16.22 -16.33
CA ALA A 228 -9.54 14.78 -16.21
C ALA A 228 -10.71 13.96 -16.79
N ARG A 229 -11.95 14.38 -16.51
CA ARG A 229 -13.15 13.72 -17.07
C ARG A 229 -13.18 13.72 -18.60
N ILE A 230 -12.61 14.73 -19.24
CA ILE A 230 -12.59 14.86 -20.70
C ILE A 230 -11.40 14.11 -21.27
N GLU A 231 -10.18 14.46 -20.85
CA GLU A 231 -8.97 13.94 -21.49
C GLU A 231 -8.67 12.49 -21.12
N PHE A 232 -9.08 12.03 -19.93
CA PHE A 232 -8.80 10.68 -19.44
C PHE A 232 -9.98 9.73 -19.63
N ALA A 233 -11.12 10.18 -20.18
CA ALA A 233 -12.31 9.34 -20.37
C ALA A 233 -11.99 7.98 -21.05
N PRO A 234 -11.26 7.93 -22.18
CA PRO A 234 -10.93 6.65 -22.82
C PRO A 234 -10.08 5.74 -21.92
N LEU A 235 -9.07 6.30 -21.26
CA LEU A 235 -8.15 5.55 -20.40
C LEU A 235 -8.85 5.03 -19.12
N VAL A 236 -9.71 5.86 -18.52
CA VAL A 236 -10.53 5.46 -17.37
C VAL A 236 -11.50 4.35 -17.76
N ALA A 237 -12.14 4.46 -18.94
CA ALA A 237 -13.03 3.43 -19.44
C ALA A 237 -12.30 2.10 -19.67
N GLU A 238 -11.10 2.13 -20.24
CA GLU A 238 -10.24 0.95 -20.44
C GLU A 238 -9.90 0.28 -19.10
N ILE A 239 -9.42 1.04 -18.11
CA ILE A 239 -9.06 0.51 -16.79
C ILE A 239 -10.28 -0.09 -16.09
N VAL A 240 -11.45 0.57 -16.17
CA VAL A 240 -12.69 0.06 -15.57
C VAL A 240 -13.17 -1.21 -16.27
N ALA A 241 -13.07 -1.27 -17.60
CA ALA A 241 -13.44 -2.47 -18.37
C ALA A 241 -12.52 -3.67 -18.07
N GLY A 242 -11.25 -3.41 -17.75
CA GLY A 242 -10.29 -4.43 -17.32
C GLY A 242 -10.34 -4.79 -15.83
N SER A 243 -11.27 -4.24 -15.06
CA SER A 243 -11.40 -4.50 -13.62
C SER A 243 -12.38 -5.63 -13.29
N ASP A 244 -12.15 -6.34 -12.19
CA ASP A 244 -13.04 -7.40 -11.70
C ASP A 244 -14.26 -6.86 -10.92
N MET A 245 -14.65 -5.60 -11.14
CA MET A 245 -15.77 -4.99 -10.43
C MET A 245 -17.09 -5.73 -10.73
N ALA A 246 -17.76 -6.22 -9.69
CA ALA A 246 -18.97 -7.04 -9.86
C ALA A 246 -20.20 -6.23 -10.28
N SER A 247 -20.33 -4.97 -9.83
CA SER A 247 -21.53 -4.15 -10.03
C SER A 247 -21.28 -2.93 -10.92
N ASP A 248 -22.33 -2.47 -11.61
CA ASP A 248 -22.29 -1.20 -12.37
C ASP A 248 -22.01 -0.01 -11.47
N THR A 249 -22.57 -0.01 -10.26
CA THR A 249 -22.27 1.00 -9.24
C THR A 249 -20.78 0.99 -8.86
N GLY A 250 -20.17 -0.19 -8.69
CA GLY A 250 -18.73 -0.32 -8.43
C GLY A 250 -17.89 0.21 -9.58
N ARG A 251 -18.25 -0.12 -10.83
CA ARG A 251 -17.60 0.44 -12.04
C ARG A 251 -17.68 1.97 -12.09
N ALA A 252 -18.86 2.54 -11.82
CA ALA A 252 -19.05 3.99 -11.79
C ALA A 252 -18.24 4.67 -10.68
N LEU A 253 -18.20 4.06 -9.48
CA LEU A 253 -17.39 4.54 -8.36
C LEU A 253 -15.89 4.44 -8.66
N LEU A 254 -15.44 3.37 -9.31
CA LEU A 254 -14.05 3.21 -9.76
C LEU A 254 -13.68 4.31 -10.75
N ALA A 255 -14.53 4.56 -11.75
CA ALA A 255 -14.33 5.64 -12.72
C ALA A 255 -14.21 7.01 -12.02
N ALA A 256 -15.08 7.29 -11.05
CA ALA A 256 -15.02 8.52 -10.26
C ALA A 256 -13.72 8.62 -9.43
N GLY A 257 -13.29 7.51 -8.83
CA GLY A 257 -12.03 7.40 -8.09
C GLY A 257 -10.81 7.66 -8.97
N LEU A 258 -10.74 7.04 -10.15
CA LEU A 258 -9.66 7.21 -11.13
C LEU A 258 -9.62 8.64 -11.68
N THR A 259 -10.78 9.26 -11.89
CA THR A 259 -10.87 10.67 -12.29
C THR A 259 -10.34 11.60 -11.20
N ASN A 260 -10.66 11.32 -9.92
CA ASN A 260 -10.10 12.07 -8.80
C ASN A 260 -8.58 11.86 -8.67
N TYR A 261 -8.09 10.64 -8.91
CA TYR A 261 -6.67 10.34 -8.96
C TYR A 261 -5.97 11.14 -10.06
N ALA A 262 -6.52 11.13 -11.28
CA ALA A 262 -6.01 11.91 -12.41
C ALA A 262 -5.98 13.42 -12.10
N ALA A 263 -7.04 13.97 -11.50
CA ALA A 263 -7.08 15.37 -11.08
C ALA A 263 -5.96 15.73 -10.09
N GLY A 264 -5.72 14.86 -9.11
CA GLY A 264 -4.61 15.03 -8.16
C GLY A 264 -3.25 14.97 -8.84
N ALA A 265 -3.05 14.04 -9.78
CA ALA A 265 -1.81 13.90 -10.53
C ALA A 265 -1.57 15.05 -11.52
N LEU A 266 -2.62 15.66 -12.08
CA LEU A 266 -2.53 16.85 -12.93
C LEU A 266 -2.05 18.07 -12.12
N VAL A 267 -2.63 18.29 -10.93
CA VAL A 267 -2.27 19.42 -10.08
C VAL A 267 -0.89 19.22 -9.42
N MET A 268 -0.51 17.97 -9.16
CA MET A 268 0.76 17.60 -8.55
C MET A 268 1.52 16.59 -9.43
N PRO A 269 2.16 17.05 -10.53
CA PRO A 269 2.94 16.22 -11.44
C PRO A 269 3.99 15.40 -10.67
N TYR A 270 4.09 14.11 -11.00
CA TYR A 270 4.72 13.12 -10.13
C TYR A 270 6.17 13.44 -9.75
N THR A 271 7.04 13.65 -10.75
CA THR A 271 8.48 13.83 -10.53
C THR A 271 8.73 15.12 -9.78
N ARG A 272 8.13 16.22 -10.25
CA ARG A 272 8.23 17.52 -9.59
C ARG A 272 7.70 17.48 -8.15
N PHE A 273 6.55 16.87 -7.92
CA PHE A 273 5.96 16.77 -6.59
C PHE A 273 6.82 15.90 -5.65
N ARG A 274 7.27 14.73 -6.10
CA ARG A 274 8.15 13.84 -5.34
C ARG A 274 9.46 14.52 -4.97
N ASP A 275 10.12 15.17 -5.92
CA ASP A 275 11.41 15.81 -5.70
C ASP A 275 11.28 17.01 -4.74
N THR A 276 10.20 17.78 -4.89
CA THR A 276 9.87 18.86 -3.95
C THR A 276 9.56 18.31 -2.55
N ALA A 277 8.83 17.19 -2.45
CA ALA A 277 8.51 16.54 -1.18
C ALA A 277 9.77 16.09 -0.45
N ARG A 278 10.70 15.44 -1.16
CA ARG A 278 12.00 15.04 -0.59
C ARG A 278 12.84 16.24 -0.16
N ALA A 279 12.95 17.27 -1.01
CA ALA A 279 13.71 18.48 -0.69
C ALA A 279 13.16 19.22 0.54
N MET A 280 11.86 19.11 0.81
CA MET A 280 11.19 19.72 1.97
C MET A 280 11.05 18.76 3.15
N ARG A 281 11.65 17.56 3.11
CA ARG A 281 11.45 16.49 4.11
C ARG A 281 9.98 16.25 4.44
N HIS A 282 9.16 16.27 3.38
CA HIS A 282 7.72 16.01 3.44
C HIS A 282 6.94 16.96 4.36
N ASP A 283 7.39 18.21 4.52
CA ASP A 283 6.60 19.28 5.14
C ASP A 283 5.35 19.59 4.30
N ILE A 284 4.19 19.14 4.79
CA ILE A 284 2.91 19.22 4.07
C ILE A 284 2.46 20.68 3.90
N ASP A 285 2.74 21.56 4.88
CA ASP A 285 2.35 22.97 4.81
C ASP A 285 3.21 23.74 3.78
N ARG A 286 4.48 23.37 3.60
CA ARG A 286 5.31 23.90 2.51
C ARG A 286 4.92 23.33 1.15
N LEU A 287 4.62 22.03 1.07
CA LEU A 287 4.20 21.38 -0.16
C LEU A 287 2.89 21.96 -0.69
N ARG A 288 1.87 22.04 0.16
CA ARG A 288 0.55 22.53 -0.25
C ARG A 288 0.59 23.98 -0.75
N ARG A 289 1.48 24.81 -0.19
CA ARG A 289 1.73 26.18 -0.66
C ARG A 289 2.37 26.21 -2.04
N SER A 290 3.29 25.29 -2.31
CA SER A 290 4.01 25.22 -3.59
C SER A 290 3.13 24.75 -4.76
N PHE A 291 2.13 23.91 -4.47
CA PHE A 291 1.21 23.35 -5.47
C PHE A 291 -0.20 23.97 -5.45
N GLY A 292 -0.49 24.86 -4.50
CA GLY A 292 -1.82 25.49 -4.37
C GLY A 292 -2.92 24.50 -4.01
N THR A 293 -2.61 23.48 -3.21
CA THR A 293 -3.51 22.39 -2.83
C THR A 293 -3.92 22.47 -1.36
N SER A 294 -4.93 21.70 -0.99
CA SER A 294 -5.33 21.51 0.41
C SER A 294 -4.37 20.58 1.14
N PHE A 295 -4.42 20.59 2.47
CA PHE A 295 -3.68 19.65 3.32
C PHE A 295 -4.05 18.19 2.98
N GLU A 296 -5.35 17.89 2.84
CA GLU A 296 -5.86 16.56 2.50
C GLU A 296 -5.42 16.12 1.10
N GLN A 297 -5.47 17.00 0.10
CA GLN A 297 -5.02 16.70 -1.27
C GLN A 297 -3.53 16.37 -1.32
N THR A 298 -2.71 17.14 -0.59
CA THR A 298 -1.26 16.92 -0.51
C THR A 298 -0.93 15.58 0.16
N CYS A 299 -1.57 15.28 1.29
CA CYS A 299 -1.41 13.99 1.97
C CYS A 299 -1.86 12.82 1.07
N HIS A 300 -2.96 12.99 0.34
CA HIS A 300 -3.44 11.97 -0.59
C HIS A 300 -2.41 11.72 -1.69
N ARG A 301 -1.83 12.76 -2.30
CA ARG A 301 -0.78 12.62 -3.32
C ARG A 301 0.47 11.94 -2.79
N LEU A 302 0.93 12.30 -1.60
CA LEU A 302 2.06 11.63 -0.93
C LEU A 302 1.86 10.12 -0.82
N SER A 303 0.63 9.67 -0.54
CA SER A 303 0.30 8.23 -0.47
C SER A 303 0.30 7.49 -1.80
N THR A 304 0.45 8.19 -2.94
CA THR A 304 0.40 7.61 -4.30
C THR A 304 1.78 7.51 -4.97
N LEU A 305 2.87 7.91 -4.30
CA LEU A 305 4.20 7.99 -4.92
C LEU A 305 4.89 6.62 -5.05
N GLN A 306 4.29 5.70 -5.81
CA GLN A 306 4.77 4.31 -5.96
C GLN A 306 5.15 3.94 -7.41
N ARG A 307 5.61 4.92 -8.21
CA ARG A 307 6.13 4.67 -9.57
C ARG A 307 7.39 3.80 -9.55
N PRO A 308 7.42 2.66 -10.27
CA PRO A 308 8.62 1.85 -10.40
C PRO A 308 9.82 2.66 -10.94
N GLY A 309 10.98 2.50 -10.30
CA GLY A 309 12.20 3.27 -10.60
C GLY A 309 12.21 4.70 -10.05
N ALA A 310 11.13 5.14 -9.39
CA ALA A 310 10.91 6.53 -9.01
C ALA A 310 10.11 6.66 -7.70
N LEU A 311 10.26 5.72 -6.77
CA LEU A 311 9.48 5.61 -5.54
C LEU A 311 9.64 6.82 -4.61
N GLY A 312 8.56 7.26 -3.98
CA GLY A 312 8.57 8.11 -2.79
C GLY A 312 8.63 7.28 -1.50
N ILE A 313 8.51 7.93 -0.34
CA ILE A 313 8.32 7.22 0.92
C ILE A 313 6.97 6.47 0.87
N PRO A 314 6.92 5.18 1.24
CA PRO A 314 5.66 4.48 1.43
C PRO A 314 4.91 5.10 2.62
N PHE A 315 3.82 5.81 2.33
CA PHE A 315 2.95 6.38 3.35
C PHE A 315 1.66 5.56 3.49
N PHE A 316 1.19 5.40 4.72
CA PHE A 316 -0.24 5.24 4.98
C PHE A 316 -0.91 6.61 5.04
N PHE A 317 -2.15 6.67 4.58
CA PHE A 317 -3.03 7.82 4.62
C PHE A 317 -4.39 7.38 5.15
N CYS A 318 -4.96 8.11 6.09
CA CYS A 318 -6.34 7.92 6.50
C CYS A 318 -7.07 9.25 6.74
N ARG A 319 -8.40 9.19 6.68
CA ARG A 319 -9.28 10.27 7.13
C ARG A 319 -10.30 9.73 8.12
N VAL A 320 -10.31 10.31 9.31
CA VAL A 320 -11.16 9.90 10.43
C VAL A 320 -12.17 11.01 10.75
N ASP A 321 -13.41 10.68 11.08
CA ASP A 321 -14.41 11.65 11.56
C ASP A 321 -14.44 11.74 13.09
N MET A 322 -15.31 12.60 13.64
CA MET A 322 -15.45 12.78 15.10
C MET A 322 -15.90 11.53 15.86
N ALA A 323 -16.51 10.56 15.17
CA ALA A 323 -16.97 9.31 15.76
C ALA A 323 -15.90 8.19 15.65
N GLY A 324 -14.73 8.49 15.08
CA GLY A 324 -13.67 7.52 14.86
C GLY A 324 -13.85 6.67 13.60
N ASN A 325 -14.82 7.00 12.72
CA ASN A 325 -15.01 6.26 11.48
C ASN A 325 -13.91 6.61 10.47
N ILE A 326 -13.26 5.59 9.92
CA ILE A 326 -12.29 5.76 8.85
C ILE A 326 -13.06 5.90 7.52
N THR A 327 -13.19 7.14 7.05
CA THR A 327 -13.94 7.47 5.82
C THR A 327 -13.10 7.41 4.54
N LYS A 328 -11.77 7.34 4.66
CA LYS A 328 -10.84 7.14 3.55
C LYS A 328 -9.57 6.49 4.08
N ARG A 329 -9.05 5.48 3.39
CA ARG A 329 -7.76 4.83 3.72
C ARG A 329 -7.02 4.45 2.45
N HIS A 330 -5.72 4.70 2.45
CA HIS A 330 -4.79 4.24 1.43
C HIS A 330 -3.49 3.87 2.14
N SER A 331 -2.84 2.77 1.75
CA SER A 331 -1.57 2.38 2.38
C SER A 331 -0.64 1.82 1.33
N ALA A 332 0.55 2.42 1.24
CA ALA A 332 1.72 1.83 0.59
C ALA A 332 2.62 1.11 1.62
N THR A 333 2.26 1.11 2.91
CA THR A 333 2.99 0.46 4.01
C THR A 333 2.37 -0.88 4.38
N ARG A 334 3.07 -1.63 5.24
CA ARG A 334 2.53 -2.85 5.86
C ARG A 334 1.38 -2.58 6.83
N LEU A 335 1.27 -1.35 7.35
CA LEU A 335 0.20 -0.98 8.27
C LEU A 335 -1.15 -1.00 7.57
N GLN A 336 -2.05 -1.83 8.12
CA GLN A 336 -3.44 -1.93 7.71
C GLN A 336 -4.33 -1.64 8.91
N PHE A 337 -5.11 -0.56 8.82
CA PHE A 337 -6.14 -0.24 9.83
C PHE A 337 -7.41 -1.06 9.58
N ALA A 338 -8.03 -1.58 10.64
CA ALA A 338 -9.33 -2.24 10.57
C ALA A 338 -10.39 -1.27 9.99
N ARG A 339 -11.37 -1.78 9.23
CA ARG A 339 -12.39 -0.94 8.56
C ARG A 339 -13.44 -0.44 9.53
N PHE A 340 -13.77 -1.26 10.52
CA PHE A 340 -14.72 -1.00 11.58
C PHE A 340 -14.13 -1.49 12.92
N GLY A 341 -14.80 -1.23 14.04
CA GLY A 341 -14.33 -1.59 15.39
C GLY A 341 -13.59 -0.49 16.14
N GLY A 342 -13.55 0.73 15.56
CA GLY A 342 -12.85 1.89 16.09
C GLY A 342 -11.33 1.75 15.99
N ALA A 343 -10.68 2.67 15.29
CA ALA A 343 -9.22 2.73 15.32
C ALA A 343 -8.74 2.86 16.78
N CYS A 344 -7.60 2.29 17.12
CA CYS A 344 -7.11 2.27 18.50
C CYS A 344 -7.19 3.68 19.15
N PRO A 345 -7.86 3.82 20.30
CA PRO A 345 -8.04 5.13 20.96
C PRO A 345 -6.73 5.77 21.41
N LEU A 346 -5.65 4.99 21.54
CA LEU A 346 -4.30 5.49 21.83
C LEU A 346 -3.60 6.13 20.62
N TRP A 347 -4.21 6.05 19.43
CA TRP A 347 -3.67 6.69 18.23
C TRP A 347 -4.06 8.16 18.18
N ILE A 348 -3.05 9.03 17.97
CA ILE A 348 -3.16 10.49 18.07
C ILE A 348 -4.16 11.14 17.10
N VAL A 349 -4.62 10.42 16.07
CA VAL A 349 -5.62 10.92 15.12
C VAL A 349 -6.93 11.34 15.80
N HIS A 350 -7.30 10.66 16.89
CA HIS A 350 -8.52 10.96 17.64
C HIS A 350 -8.39 12.26 18.44
N GLU A 351 -7.19 12.62 18.90
CA GLU A 351 -6.95 13.93 19.50
C GLU A 351 -6.96 15.02 18.42
N ALA A 352 -6.37 14.75 17.25
CA ALA A 352 -6.33 15.69 16.14
C ALA A 352 -7.73 16.07 15.64
N VAL A 353 -8.70 15.14 15.68
CA VAL A 353 -10.09 15.45 15.27
C VAL A 353 -10.77 16.41 16.25
N ALA A 354 -10.43 16.32 17.54
CA ALA A 354 -10.97 17.17 18.59
C ALA A 354 -10.35 18.58 18.59
N ILE A 355 -9.07 18.70 18.26
CA ILE A 355 -8.31 19.97 18.25
C ILE A 355 -7.96 20.34 16.79
N PRO A 356 -8.86 21.06 16.07
CA PRO A 356 -8.63 21.38 14.67
C PRO A 356 -7.42 22.31 14.46
N ASP A 357 -6.86 22.25 13.26
CA ASP A 357 -5.76 23.07 12.75
C ASP A 357 -4.41 22.93 13.47
N ARG A 358 -4.29 22.02 14.44
CA ARG A 358 -3.01 21.62 15.04
C ARG A 358 -2.47 20.34 14.40
N ILE A 359 -1.19 20.34 14.04
CA ILE A 359 -0.47 19.11 13.68
C ILE A 359 0.00 18.44 14.96
N LEU A 360 -0.36 17.17 15.12
CA LEU A 360 0.12 16.29 16.17
C LEU A 360 0.98 15.20 15.52
N ALA A 361 2.04 14.79 16.21
CA ALA A 361 2.91 13.70 15.77
C ALA A 361 3.05 12.68 16.90
N GLN A 362 3.19 11.41 16.54
CA GLN A 362 3.31 10.29 17.47
C GLN A 362 4.22 9.21 16.87
N LEU A 363 5.15 8.71 17.67
CA LEU A 363 5.84 7.45 17.39
C LEU A 363 4.98 6.32 17.94
N VAL A 364 4.55 5.40 17.07
CA VAL A 364 3.66 4.29 17.44
C VAL A 364 4.32 2.95 17.12
N GLU A 365 4.00 1.94 17.92
CA GLU A 365 4.41 0.55 17.70
C GLU A 365 3.18 -0.34 17.58
N THR A 366 3.07 -1.09 16.48
CA THR A 366 1.97 -2.01 16.22
C THR A 366 2.20 -3.36 16.92
N PRO A 367 1.17 -4.22 17.06
CA PRO A 367 1.32 -5.50 17.77
C PRO A 367 2.35 -6.46 17.17
N ASP A 368 2.71 -6.28 15.90
CA ASP A 368 3.77 -7.01 15.21
C ASP A 368 5.18 -6.42 15.47
N GLY A 369 5.31 -5.42 16.34
CA GLY A 369 6.58 -4.76 16.69
C GLY A 369 7.05 -3.71 15.68
N THR A 370 6.33 -3.50 14.56
CA THR A 370 6.73 -2.48 13.58
C THR A 370 6.45 -1.08 14.13
N ARG A 371 7.40 -0.16 13.93
CA ARG A 371 7.29 1.24 14.38
C ARG A 371 7.01 2.19 13.25
N TYR A 372 6.16 3.17 13.53
CA TYR A 372 5.74 4.18 12.57
C TYR A 372 5.81 5.57 13.17
N VAL A 373 6.25 6.54 12.35
CA VAL A 373 6.01 7.96 12.61
C VAL A 373 4.66 8.31 12.01
N SER A 374 3.72 8.68 12.87
CA SER A 374 2.37 9.11 12.48
C SER A 374 2.20 10.60 12.75
N MET A 375 1.76 11.36 11.76
CA MET A 375 1.22 12.71 11.98
C MET A 375 -0.30 12.71 11.79
N ALA A 376 -1.02 13.53 12.54
CA ALA A 376 -2.43 13.80 12.34
C ALA A 376 -2.75 15.31 12.42
N LYS A 377 -3.69 15.79 11.60
CA LYS A 377 -4.19 17.18 11.65
C LYS A 377 -5.69 17.22 11.52
N GLY A 378 -6.37 17.91 12.45
CA GLY A 378 -7.79 18.19 12.36
C GLY A 378 -8.10 19.23 11.28
N LEU A 379 -9.09 18.94 10.44
CA LEU A 379 -9.57 19.77 9.34
C LEU A 379 -11.05 20.11 9.55
N VAL A 380 -11.38 21.38 9.40
CA VAL A 380 -12.77 21.86 9.40
C VAL A 380 -13.12 22.26 7.97
N LYS A 381 -14.13 21.60 7.39
CA LYS A 381 -14.73 22.02 6.13
C LYS A 381 -15.93 22.92 6.46
N PRO A 382 -15.84 24.22 6.19
CA PRO A 382 -16.89 25.16 6.54
C PRO A 382 -18.20 24.79 5.84
N SER A 383 -19.30 25.23 6.46
CA SER A 383 -20.62 25.22 5.87
C SER A 383 -20.96 26.65 5.41
N GLU A 384 -21.83 26.77 4.41
CA GLU A 384 -22.21 28.06 3.81
C GLU A 384 -22.91 29.00 4.79
N THR A 385 -23.54 28.44 5.85
CA THR A 385 -24.33 29.20 6.83
C THR A 385 -24.02 28.75 8.25
N TYR A 386 -24.19 29.65 9.22
CA TYR A 386 -24.02 29.35 10.65
C TYR A 386 -25.00 28.28 11.15
N THR A 387 -26.17 28.16 10.50
CA THR A 387 -27.23 27.20 10.84
C THR A 387 -26.91 25.77 10.43
N ARG A 388 -25.87 25.55 9.61
CA ARG A 388 -25.46 24.23 9.16
C ARG A 388 -24.16 23.84 9.87
N PRO A 389 -24.09 22.65 10.50
CA PRO A 389 -22.88 22.22 11.18
C PRO A 389 -21.73 22.08 10.20
N ALA A 390 -20.55 22.57 10.56
CA ALA A 390 -19.33 22.35 9.81
C ALA A 390 -18.93 20.87 9.86
N ARG A 391 -18.37 20.35 8.77
CA ARG A 391 -17.87 18.97 8.73
C ARG A 391 -16.46 18.93 9.30
N ARG A 392 -16.22 18.04 10.26
CA ARG A 392 -14.92 17.91 10.94
C ARG A 392 -14.32 16.53 10.68
N TYR A 393 -13.05 16.52 10.33
CA TYR A 393 -12.27 15.31 10.06
C TYR A 393 -10.86 15.48 10.59
N ALA A 394 -10.13 14.38 10.75
CA ALA A 394 -8.68 14.37 10.91
C ALA A 394 -8.08 13.64 9.74
N VAL A 395 -6.99 14.16 9.20
CA VAL A 395 -6.15 13.45 8.24
C VAL A 395 -4.94 12.94 8.98
N ALA A 396 -4.65 11.65 8.87
CA ALA A 396 -3.38 11.08 9.32
C ALA A 396 -2.55 10.63 8.13
N LEU A 397 -1.24 10.84 8.26
CA LEU A 397 -0.22 10.40 7.31
C LEU A 397 0.95 9.84 8.12
N GLY A 398 1.53 8.73 7.69
CA GLY A 398 2.70 8.22 8.37
C GLY A 398 3.45 7.16 7.58
N CYS A 399 4.69 6.93 8.00
CA CYS A 399 5.62 6.00 7.38
C CYS A 399 6.31 5.17 8.46
N GLU A 400 6.92 4.06 8.05
CA GLU A 400 7.77 3.27 8.94
C GLU A 400 8.92 4.12 9.49
N GLU A 401 9.34 3.86 10.73
CA GLU A 401 10.41 4.59 11.44
C GLU A 401 11.72 4.61 10.65
N ALA A 402 11.98 3.58 9.81
CA ALA A 402 13.14 3.55 8.92
C ALA A 402 13.21 4.74 7.95
N ASN A 403 12.08 5.37 7.62
CA ASN A 403 11.99 6.55 6.75
C ASN A 403 11.87 7.87 7.53
N ALA A 404 11.97 7.85 8.87
CA ALA A 404 11.73 9.00 9.73
C ALA A 404 12.64 10.20 9.43
N SER A 405 13.89 9.95 9.00
CA SER A 405 14.84 11.02 8.67
C SER A 405 14.36 11.92 7.51
N GLU A 406 13.53 11.40 6.61
CA GLU A 406 12.97 12.16 5.49
C GLU A 406 11.60 12.78 5.79
N PHE A 407 11.06 12.62 7.02
CA PHE A 407 9.75 13.12 7.42
C PHE A 407 9.88 14.10 8.59
N ILE A 408 9.70 15.40 8.33
CA ILE A 408 9.96 16.48 9.30
C ILE A 408 9.24 16.31 10.64
N TYR A 409 8.06 15.67 10.66
CA TYR A 409 7.30 15.45 11.89
C TYR A 409 7.95 14.42 12.83
N ALA A 410 9.00 13.72 12.40
CA ALA A 410 9.83 12.89 13.25
C ALA A 410 10.80 13.71 14.12
N ASP A 411 11.16 14.93 13.73
CA ASP A 411 12.20 15.72 14.42
C ASP A 411 11.81 16.07 15.87
N GLY A 412 10.51 16.19 16.13
CA GLY A 412 9.97 16.45 17.47
C GLY A 412 9.66 15.19 18.27
N LEU A 413 9.92 13.99 17.72
CA LEU A 413 9.64 12.73 18.38
C LEU A 413 10.87 12.24 19.14
N GLY A 414 10.65 11.86 20.39
CA GLY A 414 11.63 11.18 21.23
C GLY A 414 10.90 10.31 22.27
N GLY A 415 11.65 9.41 22.90
CA GLY A 415 11.10 8.53 23.95
C GLY A 415 10.57 7.19 23.42
N ILE A 416 9.67 6.58 24.20
CA ILE A 416 9.17 5.22 23.98
C ILE A 416 8.00 5.26 23.01
N ALA A 417 8.03 4.43 21.96
CA ALA A 417 6.93 4.30 21.01
C ALA A 417 5.63 3.90 21.73
N THR A 418 4.54 4.58 21.44
CA THR A 418 3.23 4.26 22.05
C THR A 418 2.75 2.91 21.52
N PRO A 419 2.49 1.90 22.38
CA PRO A 419 1.99 0.61 21.93
C PRO A 419 0.52 0.74 21.51
N ILE A 420 0.26 0.76 20.21
CA ILE A 420 -1.09 0.82 19.65
C ILE A 420 -1.52 -0.55 19.11
N GLY A 421 -2.82 -0.67 18.84
CA GLY A 421 -3.40 -1.77 18.05
C GLY A 421 -4.09 -1.24 16.78
N THR A 422 -4.63 -2.14 15.96
CA THR A 422 -5.45 -1.76 14.80
C THR A 422 -6.93 -1.62 15.16
N SER A 423 -7.45 -2.55 15.97
CA SER A 423 -8.79 -2.56 16.58
C SER A 423 -8.73 -3.37 17.88
N CYS A 424 -9.54 -3.03 18.89
CA CYS A 424 -9.54 -3.78 20.16
C CYS A 424 -9.90 -5.26 19.97
N ARG A 425 -10.80 -5.56 19.02
CA ARG A 425 -11.31 -6.92 18.73
C ARG A 425 -10.26 -7.86 18.14
N ILE A 426 -9.16 -7.34 17.61
CA ILE A 426 -8.08 -8.14 17.01
C ILE A 426 -6.69 -7.81 17.60
N CYS A 427 -6.60 -6.86 18.53
CA CYS A 427 -5.35 -6.48 19.16
C CYS A 427 -4.95 -7.49 20.26
N LEU A 428 -3.82 -8.16 20.08
CA LEU A 428 -3.32 -9.19 20.99
C LEU A 428 -2.51 -8.65 22.18
N ARG A 429 -2.39 -7.34 22.36
CA ARG A 429 -1.64 -6.77 23.50
C ARG A 429 -2.31 -7.14 24.84
N PRO A 430 -1.69 -7.91 25.73
CA PRO A 430 -2.37 -8.44 26.92
C PRO A 430 -2.64 -7.36 27.98
N ASP A 431 -1.79 -6.33 28.04
CA ASP A 431 -1.79 -5.28 29.06
C ASP A 431 -2.11 -3.92 28.44
N CYS A 432 -3.40 -3.60 28.30
CA CYS A 432 -3.87 -2.35 27.72
C CYS A 432 -5.08 -1.81 28.49
N ASP A 433 -4.83 -0.78 29.32
CA ASP A 433 -5.87 -0.15 30.15
C ASP A 433 -6.98 0.53 29.35
N GLN A 434 -6.70 0.89 28.09
CA GLN A 434 -7.65 1.55 27.20
C GLN A 434 -8.50 0.56 26.38
N ARG A 435 -8.37 -0.75 26.63
CA ARG A 435 -9.06 -1.79 25.86
C ARG A 435 -10.58 -1.72 26.05
N ALA A 436 -11.29 -1.48 24.94
CA ALA A 436 -12.76 -1.41 24.92
C ALA A 436 -13.43 -2.79 24.78
N PHE A 437 -12.87 -3.67 23.94
CA PHE A 437 -13.44 -4.98 23.61
C PHE A 437 -12.41 -6.10 23.73
N PRO A 438 -12.82 -7.31 24.15
CA PRO A 438 -11.93 -8.46 24.20
C PRO A 438 -11.55 -8.89 22.78
N PRO A 439 -10.32 -9.38 22.56
CA PRO A 439 -9.95 -9.91 21.25
C PRO A 439 -10.78 -11.16 20.92
N ALA A 440 -11.36 -11.22 19.72
CA ALA A 440 -12.27 -12.29 19.31
C ALA A 440 -11.61 -13.68 19.26
N ALA A 441 -10.29 -13.72 19.05
CA ALA A 441 -9.50 -14.95 18.94
C ALA A 441 -8.76 -15.32 20.23
N SER A 442 -9.00 -14.62 21.35
CA SER A 442 -8.30 -14.85 22.62
C SER A 442 -9.26 -15.36 23.70
N GLU A 443 -8.76 -16.22 24.57
CA GLU A 443 -9.47 -16.58 25.79
C GLU A 443 -9.38 -15.42 26.80
N ILE A 444 -10.47 -15.16 27.51
CA ILE A 444 -10.50 -14.14 28.55
C ILE A 444 -10.80 -14.77 29.91
N ARG A 445 -10.16 -14.24 30.94
CA ARG A 445 -10.41 -14.60 32.34
C ARG A 445 -10.98 -13.40 33.08
N VAL A 446 -12.10 -13.63 33.76
CA VAL A 446 -12.71 -12.66 34.68
C VAL A 446 -12.45 -13.15 36.09
N ASP A 447 -11.81 -12.32 36.90
CA ASP A 447 -11.53 -12.58 38.31
C ASP A 447 -12.53 -11.78 39.17
N PRO A 448 -13.49 -12.43 39.86
CA PRO A 448 -14.52 -11.71 40.61
C PRO A 448 -13.94 -10.95 41.82
N ASP A 449 -12.77 -11.35 42.32
CA ASP A 449 -12.13 -10.79 43.50
C ASP A 449 -11.06 -9.74 43.14
N ARG A 450 -10.70 -9.59 41.86
CA ARG A 450 -9.66 -8.67 41.39
C ARG A 450 -10.15 -7.82 40.22
N ARG A 451 -10.20 -6.51 40.42
CA ARG A 451 -10.61 -5.54 39.40
C ARG A 451 -9.44 -4.69 38.91
N GLY A 452 -9.16 -4.77 37.61
CA GLY A 452 -8.30 -3.82 36.89
C GLY A 452 -9.11 -2.72 36.17
N PRO A 453 -8.44 -1.82 35.44
CA PRO A 453 -9.09 -0.84 34.56
C PRO A 453 -10.03 -1.53 33.55
N VAL A 454 -9.58 -2.64 32.98
CA VAL A 454 -10.37 -3.55 32.14
C VAL A 454 -10.99 -4.66 32.98
N PRO A 455 -12.28 -5.04 32.75
CA PRO A 455 -12.98 -6.08 33.53
C PRO A 455 -12.44 -7.52 33.40
N TYR A 456 -11.48 -7.77 32.51
CA TYR A 456 -10.97 -9.11 32.20
C TYR A 456 -9.48 -9.04 31.84
N THR A 457 -8.78 -10.16 31.97
CA THR A 457 -7.43 -10.36 31.43
C THR A 457 -7.50 -11.21 30.17
N VAL A 458 -6.73 -10.85 29.15
CA VAL A 458 -6.52 -11.67 27.95
C VAL A 458 -5.45 -12.71 28.27
N LEU A 459 -5.71 -13.99 27.98
CA LEU A 459 -4.79 -15.10 28.23
C LEU A 459 -3.83 -15.35 27.06
#